data_AF-A0A357NC11-F1
#
_entry.id   AF-A0A357NC11-F1
#
_cell.length_a   1.000
_cell.length_b   1.000
_cell.length_c   1.000
_cell.angle_alpha   90.00
_cell.angle_beta   90.00
_cell.angle_gamma   90.00
#
_symmetry.space_group_name_H-M   'P 1'
#
loop_
_entity.id
_entity.type
_entity.pdbx_description
1 polymer ?
#
loop_
_entity_poly.entity_id
_entity_poly.type
_entity_poly.pdbx_seq_one_letter_code
_entity_poly.pdbx_strand_id
1 'polypeptide(L)'
;MAVAATVKAGAADTGLGVQAAAVALGLDFVPAAQEQYDLLLNFDADDPRLQVILDILQSDEFRREVEGLGGYDLSDAGKLVAVNYK
;
A
#
# COMPACT_ATOMS: atom_id res chain seq x y z
N MET A 1 1.59 -0.27 -12.95
CA MET A 1 0.52 -0.64 -13.91
C MET A 1 1.03 -1.24 -15.22
N ALA A 2 2.24 -0.92 -15.72
CA ALA A 2 2.71 -1.40 -17.03
C ALA A 2 2.62 -2.93 -17.24
N VAL A 3 3.10 -3.73 -16.27
CA VAL A 3 3.08 -5.20 -16.38
C VAL A 3 1.65 -5.74 -16.53
N ALA A 4 0.72 -5.31 -15.68
CA ALA A 4 -0.67 -5.76 -15.73
C ALA A 4 -1.34 -5.35 -17.06
N ALA A 5 -1.03 -4.17 -17.59
CA ALA A 5 -1.52 -3.75 -18.92
C ALA A 5 -0.97 -4.64 -20.05
N THR A 6 0.31 -5.02 -19.99
CA THR A 6 0.94 -5.93 -20.97
C THR A 6 0.26 -7.31 -20.97
N VAL A 7 -0.02 -7.86 -19.79
CA VAL A 7 -0.75 -9.13 -19.66
C VAL A 7 -2.18 -9.00 -20.19
N LYS A 8 -2.90 -7.93 -19.82
CA LYS A 8 -4.27 -7.68 -20.31
C LYS A 8 -4.34 -7.57 -21.84
N ALA A 9 -3.31 -7.00 -22.47
CA ALA A 9 -3.21 -6.86 -23.91
C ALA A 9 -2.84 -8.16 -24.63
N GLY A 10 -2.56 -9.25 -23.91
CA GLY A 10 -2.13 -10.53 -24.48
C GLY A 10 -0.70 -10.54 -25.00
N ALA A 11 0.11 -9.54 -24.66
CA ALA A 11 1.52 -9.47 -25.05
C ALA A 11 2.44 -10.28 -24.12
N ALA A 12 1.90 -10.76 -23.00
CA ALA A 12 2.54 -11.71 -22.08
C ALA A 12 1.47 -12.58 -21.43
N ASP A 13 1.80 -13.83 -21.10
CA ASP A 13 0.88 -14.75 -20.42
C ASP A 13 0.73 -14.42 -18.92
N THR A 14 1.85 -14.03 -18.28
CA THR A 14 1.90 -13.68 -16.84
C THR A 14 2.98 -12.63 -16.57
N GLY A 15 2.96 -12.01 -15.39
CA GLY A 15 4.01 -11.08 -14.95
C GLY A 15 3.95 -10.79 -13.46
N LEU A 16 5.09 -10.40 -12.88
CA LEU A 16 5.15 -9.98 -11.47
C LEU A 16 4.57 -8.57 -11.29
N GLY A 17 3.70 -8.41 -10.31
CA GLY A 17 3.08 -7.13 -10.00
C GLY A 17 2.33 -7.16 -8.67
N VAL A 18 1.82 -6.00 -8.28
CA VAL A 18 1.00 -5.85 -7.07
C VAL A 18 -0.46 -6.23 -7.33
N GLN A 19 -1.13 -6.79 -6.33
CA GLN A 19 -2.52 -7.27 -6.46
C GLN A 19 -3.49 -6.14 -6.86
N ALA A 20 -3.31 -4.94 -6.32
CA ALA A 20 -4.13 -3.76 -6.68
C ALA A 20 -4.14 -3.48 -8.20
N ALA A 21 -3.03 -3.72 -8.90
CA ALA A 21 -2.95 -3.53 -10.34
C ALA A 21 -3.72 -4.59 -11.14
N ALA A 22 -3.72 -5.84 -10.65
CA ALA A 22 -4.52 -6.92 -11.25
C ALA A 22 -6.02 -6.66 -11.05
N VAL A 23 -6.43 -6.27 -9.84
CA VAL A 23 -7.81 -5.90 -9.52
C VAL A 23 -8.30 -4.75 -10.41
N ALA A 24 -7.52 -3.67 -10.52
CA ALA A 24 -7.89 -2.51 -11.33
C ALA A 24 -8.10 -2.81 -12.82
N LEU A 25 -7.45 -3.85 -13.36
CA LEU A 25 -7.57 -4.26 -14.77
C LEU A 25 -8.42 -5.53 -14.99
N GLY A 26 -9.03 -6.05 -13.92
CA GLY A 26 -9.85 -7.27 -13.95
C GLY A 26 -9.05 -8.46 -14.46
N LEU A 27 -7.85 -8.68 -13.90
CA LEU A 27 -7.00 -9.83 -14.12
C LEU A 27 -7.02 -10.74 -12.89
N ASP A 28 -6.83 -12.04 -13.10
CA ASP A 28 -6.57 -12.97 -12.02
C ASP A 28 -5.22 -12.65 -11.35
N PHE A 29 -5.12 -12.97 -10.06
CA PHE A 29 -3.90 -12.77 -9.28
C PHE A 29 -3.55 -14.03 -8.50
N VAL A 30 -2.30 -14.48 -8.64
CA VAL A 30 -1.74 -15.61 -7.88
C VAL A 30 -0.79 -15.04 -6.82
N PRO A 31 -1.08 -15.15 -5.51
CA PRO A 31 -0.20 -14.63 -4.47
C PRO A 31 1.16 -15.32 -4.47
N ALA A 32 2.23 -14.51 -4.53
CA ALA A 32 3.61 -14.98 -4.49
C ALA A 32 4.32 -14.62 -3.17
N ALA A 33 4.15 -13.38 -2.71
CA ALA A 33 4.69 -12.86 -1.46
C ALA A 33 3.86 -11.67 -0.97
N GLN A 34 3.98 -11.35 0.31
CA GLN A 34 3.51 -10.10 0.89
C GLN A 34 4.67 -9.12 1.00
N GLU A 35 4.43 -7.87 0.64
CA GLU A 35 5.39 -6.78 0.76
C GLU A 35 4.82 -5.73 1.72
N GLN A 36 5.62 -5.37 2.73
CA GLN A 36 5.26 -4.34 3.69
C GLN A 36 5.90 -3.02 3.28
N TYR A 37 5.12 -1.93 3.35
CA TYR A 37 5.58 -0.58 3.04
C TYR A 37 5.59 0.26 4.31
N ASP A 38 6.74 0.82 4.64
CA ASP A 38 6.91 1.75 5.76
C ASP A 38 6.98 3.20 5.26
N LEU A 39 6.40 4.13 6.02
CA LEU A 39 6.49 5.57 5.75
C LEU A 39 7.67 6.17 6.53
N LEU A 40 8.67 6.66 5.81
CA LEU A 40 9.79 7.39 6.43
C LEU A 40 9.46 8.88 6.54
N LEU A 41 9.54 9.39 7.76
CA LEU A 41 9.30 10.81 8.08
C LEU A 41 10.64 11.48 8.37
N ASN A 42 10.86 12.65 7.75
CA ASN A 42 12.11 13.42 7.87
C ASN A 42 11.93 14.67 8.75
N PHE A 43 11.20 14.51 9.85
CA PHE A 43 11.05 15.50 10.90
C PHE A 43 11.10 14.79 12.25
N ASP A 44 11.31 15.57 13.30
CA ASP A 44 11.46 15.05 14.65
C ASP A 44 10.14 14.46 15.18
N ALA A 45 10.24 13.51 16.11
CA ALA A 45 9.07 12.78 16.61
C ALA A 45 8.09 13.65 17.43
N ASP A 46 8.53 14.82 17.89
CA ASP A 46 7.70 15.81 18.59
C ASP A 46 7.00 16.78 17.64
N ASP A 47 7.24 16.68 16.33
CA ASP A 47 6.56 17.51 15.34
C ASP A 47 5.05 17.18 15.31
N PRO A 48 4.16 18.19 15.45
CA PRO A 48 2.72 17.96 15.48
C PRO A 48 2.17 17.31 14.21
N ARG A 49 2.90 17.38 13.08
CA ARG A 49 2.55 16.68 11.84
C ARG A 49 2.54 15.16 11.99
N LEU A 50 3.34 14.61 12.91
CA LEU A 50 3.34 13.16 13.16
C LEU A 50 1.94 12.69 13.57
N GLN A 51 1.34 13.37 14.56
CA GLN A 51 0.03 12.98 15.07
C GLN A 51 -1.04 13.08 13.98
N VAL A 52 -1.02 14.14 13.18
CA VAL A 52 -1.96 14.30 12.06
C VAL A 52 -1.85 13.16 11.04
N ILE A 53 -0.63 12.72 10.72
CA ILE A 53 -0.43 11.59 9.80
C ILE A 53 -0.92 10.28 10.40
N LEU A 54 -0.63 10.03 11.69
CA LEU A 54 -1.10 8.83 12.38
C LEU A 54 -2.64 8.78 12.44
N ASP A 55 -3.27 9.92 12.76
CA ASP A 55 -4.73 10.03 12.80
C ASP A 55 -5.37 9.70 11.44
N ILE A 56 -4.76 10.18 10.34
CA ILE A 56 -5.22 9.88 8.98
C ILE A 56 -5.07 8.38 8.69
N LEU A 57 -3.88 7.81 8.92
CA LEU A 57 -3.60 6.40 8.62
C LEU A 57 -4.45 5.42 9.44
N GLN A 58 -4.91 5.85 10.62
CA GLN A 58 -5.77 5.07 11.50
C GLN A 58 -7.28 5.37 11.31
N SER A 59 -7.63 6.37 10.51
CA SER A 59 -9.02 6.78 10.29
C SER A 59 -9.81 5.73 9.51
N ASP A 60 -11.10 5.61 9.83
CA ASP A 60 -12.03 4.73 9.11
C ASP A 60 -12.22 5.17 7.65
N GLU A 61 -12.15 6.48 7.38
CA GLU A 61 -12.26 7.03 6.03
C GLU A 61 -11.12 6.54 5.15
N PHE A 62 -9.87 6.73 5.59
CA PHE A 62 -8.69 6.22 4.88
C PHE A 62 -8.74 4.71 4.69
N ARG A 63 -9.11 3.96 5.73
CA ARG A 63 -9.21 2.50 5.66
C ARG A 63 -10.19 2.05 4.59
N ARG A 64 -11.40 2.62 4.57
CA ARG A 64 -12.42 2.29 3.57
C ARG A 64 -11.97 2.61 2.15
N GLU A 65 -11.33 3.75 1.95
CA GLU A 65 -10.81 4.13 0.64
C GLU A 65 -9.76 3.15 0.13
N VAL A 66 -8.79 2.78 0.97
CA VAL A 66 -7.69 1.89 0.58
C VAL A 66 -8.13 0.45 0.44
N GLU A 67 -9.03 -0.04 1.31
CA GLU A 67 -9.67 -1.35 1.14
C GLU A 67 -10.45 -1.43 -0.18
N GLY A 68 -11.09 -0.33 -0.59
CA GLY A 68 -11.79 -0.19 -1.86
C GLY A 68 -10.89 -0.32 -3.10
N LEU A 69 -9.58 -0.06 -2.98
CA LEU A 69 -8.62 -0.28 -4.07
C LEU A 69 -8.34 -1.77 -4.30
N GLY A 70 -8.51 -2.60 -3.26
CA GLY A 70 -8.21 -4.02 -3.27
C GLY A 70 -6.71 -4.34 -3.26
N GLY A 71 -6.34 -5.43 -2.59
CA GLY A 71 -4.94 -5.91 -2.58
C GLY A 71 -4.00 -5.18 -1.60
N TYR A 72 -4.56 -4.44 -0.63
CA TYR A 72 -3.81 -3.86 0.49
C TYR A 72 -4.27 -4.50 1.81
N ASP A 73 -3.33 -4.65 2.73
CA ASP A 73 -3.57 -5.01 4.14
C ASP A 73 -3.19 -3.82 5.02
N LEU A 74 -4.13 -3.37 5.85
CA LEU A 74 -3.98 -2.17 6.70
C LEU A 74 -3.86 -2.52 8.18
N SER A 75 -3.62 -3.79 8.51
CA SER A 75 -3.51 -4.27 9.90
C SER A 75 -2.46 -3.51 10.71
N ASP A 76 -1.37 -3.06 10.08
CA ASP A 76 -0.31 -2.27 10.69
C ASP A 76 -0.31 -0.78 10.27
N ALA A 77 -1.35 -0.30 9.56
CA ALA A 77 -1.42 1.08 9.11
C ALA A 77 -1.42 2.07 10.29
N GLY A 78 -0.51 3.04 10.25
CA GLY A 78 -0.34 4.03 11.32
C GLY A 78 0.36 3.48 12.58
N LYS A 79 1.05 2.35 12.48
CA LYS A 79 1.90 1.84 13.56
C LYS A 79 3.28 2.47 13.51
N LEU A 80 3.75 2.98 14.64
CA LEU A 80 5.11 3.48 14.79
C LEU A 80 6.08 2.30 15.00
N VAL A 81 6.97 2.04 14.03
CA VAL A 81 7.87 0.87 14.04
C VAL A 81 9.26 1.22 14.59
N ALA A 82 9.77 2.40 14.27
CA ALA A 82 11.06 2.89 14.76
C ALA A 82 11.04 4.41 14.91
N VAL A 83 11.71 4.90 15.94
CA VAL A 83 12.02 6.32 16.12
C VAL A 83 13.53 6.44 16.21
N ASN A 84 14.15 7.07 15.23
CA ASN A 84 15.58 7.35 15.32
C ASN A 84 15.76 8.49 16.32
N TYR A 85 16.25 8.16 17.51
CA TYR A 85 16.78 9.16 18.43
C TYR A 85 18.11 9.67 17.86
N LYS A 86 18.24 10.99 17.72
CA LYS A 86 19.55 11.64 17.65
C LYS A 86 20.24 11.58 19.00
#